data_AF-A0A523GYJ8-F1
#
_entry.id   AF-A0A523GYJ8-F1
#
_cell.length_a   1.000
_cell.length_b   1.000
_cell.length_c   1.000
_cell.angle_alpha   90.00
_cell.angle_beta   90.00
_cell.angle_gamma   90.00
#
_symmetry.space_group_name_H-M   'P 1'
#
loop_
_entity.id
_entity.type
_entity.pdbx_description
1 polymer ?
#
loop_
_entity_poly.entity_id
_entity_poly.type
_entity_poly.pdbx_seq_one_letter_code
_entity_poly.pdbx_strand_id
1 'polypeptide(L)'
;MKPTDTRQDGHLPNFLRAIIEKFCSDSFFEEFVGDLEEVHNTRLSRHSSFWSTTRTTIDVLSLLRIRFRNKPTPDRTYFDGSLTRNYVRIAWRNVSNNQGYAIVNIFGLAVGLAWLTMNAWLDNFAVRIQIGVGIFLITGLFALAFGITSVGYQSFRAAMANPSDSLRHE
;
A
#
# COMPACT_ATOMS: atom_id res chain seq x y z
N MET A 1 25.41 0.50 58.86
CA MET A 1 23.97 0.19 58.73
C MET A 1 23.53 0.47 57.30
N LYS A 2 23.34 -0.57 56.49
CA LYS A 2 22.60 -0.60 55.21
C LYS A 2 21.58 -1.75 55.39
N PRO A 3 20.38 -1.78 54.78
CA PRO A 3 20.16 -1.55 53.35
C PRO A 3 18.84 -0.78 53.05
N THR A 4 18.59 -0.24 51.87
CA THR A 4 17.90 -0.98 50.80
C THR A 4 18.22 -0.25 49.51
N ASP A 5 19.03 -0.91 48.69
CA ASP A 5 19.11 -0.65 47.27
C ASP A 5 17.76 -1.06 46.68
N THR A 6 16.77 -0.15 46.68
CA THR A 6 15.75 -0.22 45.65
C THR A 6 16.34 0.54 44.47
N ARG A 7 17.16 -0.17 43.70
CA ARG A 7 17.25 0.02 42.27
C ARG A 7 15.80 0.10 41.79
N GLN A 8 15.26 1.33 41.72
CA GLN A 8 13.99 1.63 41.08
C GLN A 8 14.23 1.31 39.62
N ASP A 9 14.06 0.04 39.29
CA ASP A 9 13.58 -0.44 38.01
C ASP A 9 12.64 0.62 37.42
N GLY A 10 13.02 1.13 36.24
CA GLY A 10 12.37 2.25 35.55
C GLY A 10 11.00 1.88 35.00
N HIS A 11 10.17 1.31 35.86
CA HIS A 11 8.95 0.62 35.55
C HIS A 11 7.76 1.47 36.00
N LEU A 12 6.69 1.42 35.22
CA LEU A 12 5.54 2.28 35.46
C LEU A 12 4.88 1.91 36.80
N PRO A 13 4.39 2.89 37.60
CA PRO A 13 3.63 2.60 38.81
C PRO A 13 2.54 1.54 38.59
N ASN A 14 2.46 0.54 39.48
CA ASN A 14 1.56 -0.62 39.32
C ASN A 14 0.09 -0.26 39.08
N PHE A 15 -0.38 0.86 39.65
CA PHE A 15 -1.75 1.33 39.43
C PHE A 15 -1.99 1.79 37.98
N LEU A 16 -0.99 2.35 37.30
CA LEU A 16 -1.08 2.74 35.89
C LEU A 16 -1.13 1.51 35.00
N ARG A 17 -0.30 0.50 35.28
CA ARG A 17 -0.35 -0.80 34.59
C ARG A 17 -1.73 -1.43 34.72
N ALA A 18 -2.30 -1.48 35.92
CA ALA A 18 -3.66 -2.01 36.12
C ALA A 18 -4.76 -1.21 35.38
N ILE A 19 -4.61 0.12 35.26
CA ILE A 19 -5.55 0.95 34.48
C ILE A 19 -5.43 0.67 32.99
N ILE A 20 -4.20 0.52 32.48
CA ILE A 20 -3.93 0.28 31.06
C ILE A 20 -4.33 -1.15 30.67
N GLU A 21 -4.03 -2.14 31.50
CA GLU A 21 -4.41 -3.56 31.32
C GLU A 21 -5.92 -3.70 31.20
N LYS A 22 -6.67 -2.95 32.01
CA LYS A 22 -8.13 -2.93 31.95
C LYS A 22 -8.70 -2.28 30.69
N PHE A 23 -7.88 -1.55 29.93
CA PHE A 23 -8.31 -0.73 28.79
C PHE A 23 -7.72 -1.15 27.44
N CYS A 24 -6.63 -1.92 27.42
CA CYS A 24 -5.91 -2.36 26.22
C CYS A 24 -6.01 -3.89 26.04
N SER A 25 -5.91 -4.39 24.79
CA SER A 25 -5.82 -5.83 24.53
C SER A 25 -4.39 -6.33 24.80
N ASP A 26 -4.26 -7.61 25.19
CA ASP A 26 -2.97 -8.22 25.59
C ASP A 26 -1.84 -8.04 24.57
N SER A 27 -2.15 -8.03 23.26
CA SER A 27 -1.15 -7.85 22.21
C SER A 27 -0.56 -6.43 22.11
N PHE A 28 -1.30 -5.41 22.55
CA PHE A 28 -0.90 -4.00 22.43
C PHE A 28 -0.40 -3.44 23.78
N PHE A 29 -0.70 -4.15 24.87
CA PHE A 29 -0.34 -3.75 26.23
C PHE A 29 1.17 -3.65 26.42
N GLU A 30 1.93 -4.68 26.05
CA GLU A 30 3.38 -4.72 26.24
C GLU A 30 4.11 -3.64 25.43
N GLU A 31 3.72 -3.42 24.17
CA GLU A 31 4.32 -2.37 23.32
C GLU A 31 4.03 -0.97 23.88
N PHE A 32 2.77 -0.73 24.28
CA PHE A 32 2.36 0.57 24.82
C PHE A 32 2.97 0.86 26.20
N VAL A 33 3.03 -0.14 27.08
CA VAL A 33 3.68 0.01 28.39
C VAL A 33 5.18 0.21 28.24
N GLY A 34 5.82 -0.48 27.29
CA GLY A 34 7.22 -0.27 26.94
C GLY A 34 7.53 1.17 26.52
N ASP A 35 6.73 1.74 25.59
CA ASP A 35 6.87 3.13 25.15
C ASP A 35 6.69 4.13 26.30
N LEU A 36 5.71 3.89 27.19
CA LEU A 36 5.47 4.74 28.36
C LEU A 36 6.59 4.65 29.41
N GLU A 37 7.15 3.47 29.64
CA GLU A 37 8.27 3.24 30.56
C GLU A 37 9.54 3.93 30.05
N GLU A 38 9.83 3.84 28.75
CA GLU A 38 10.96 4.54 28.12
C GLU A 38 10.85 6.06 28.29
N VAL A 39 9.68 6.62 28.00
CA VAL A 39 9.40 8.05 28.13
C VAL A 39 9.47 8.50 29.60
N HIS A 40 8.96 7.70 30.54
CA HIS A 40 9.01 7.98 31.97
C HIS A 40 10.46 7.96 32.50
N ASN A 41 11.25 6.97 32.09
CA ASN A 41 12.64 6.82 32.49
C ASN A 41 13.50 7.98 31.94
N THR A 42 13.27 8.38 30.68
CA THR A 42 13.90 9.57 30.09
C THR A 42 13.62 10.83 30.91
N ARG A 43 12.42 10.96 31.49
CA ARG A 43 12.04 12.10 32.34
C ARG A 43 12.64 12.03 33.74
N LEU A 44 12.79 10.84 34.32
CA LEU A 44 13.48 10.64 35.61
C LEU A 44 14.94 11.10 35.56
N SER A 45 15.59 10.96 34.40
CA SER A 45 16.98 11.43 34.22
C SER A 45 17.12 12.96 34.25
N ARG A 46 16.04 13.71 33.96
CA ARG A 46 16.07 15.18 33.82
C ARG A 46 15.34 15.92 34.93
N HIS A 47 14.36 15.30 35.59
CA HIS A 47 13.51 15.93 36.59
C HIS A 47 13.38 15.06 37.85
N SER A 48 13.01 15.70 38.96
CA SER A 48 12.72 15.02 40.22
C SER A 48 11.62 13.96 40.06
N SER A 49 11.78 12.84 40.77
CA SER A 49 10.95 11.62 40.71
C SER A 49 9.45 11.89 40.69
N PHE A 50 8.98 12.86 41.48
CA PHE A 50 7.56 13.21 41.57
C PHE A 50 6.98 13.82 40.29
N TRP A 51 7.73 14.69 39.62
CA TRP A 51 7.26 15.37 38.40
C TRP A 51 7.19 14.43 37.20
N SER A 52 8.06 13.41 37.15
CA SER A 52 8.02 12.39 36.09
C SER A 52 6.74 11.54 36.19
N THR A 53 6.41 11.08 37.40
CA THR A 53 5.24 10.21 37.65
C THR A 53 3.93 10.94 37.39
N THR A 54 3.82 12.17 37.85
CA THR A 54 2.61 12.99 37.66
C THR A 54 2.38 13.31 36.19
N ARG A 55 3.43 13.66 35.43
CA ARG A 55 3.31 13.92 34.00
C ARG A 55 2.91 12.68 33.20
N THR A 56 3.54 11.54 33.46
CA THR A 56 3.19 10.28 32.78
C THR A 56 1.77 9.83 33.13
N THR A 57 1.32 10.03 34.38
CA THR A 57 -0.07 9.77 34.78
C THR A 57 -1.05 10.67 34.03
N ILE A 58 -0.72 11.95 33.87
CA ILE A 58 -1.53 12.90 33.10
C ILE A 58 -1.58 12.51 31.63
N ASP A 59 -0.46 12.08 31.04
CA ASP A 59 -0.40 11.64 29.64
C ASP A 59 -1.34 10.43 29.44
N VAL A 60 -1.24 9.39 30.27
CA VAL A 60 -2.14 8.21 30.23
C VAL A 60 -3.61 8.62 30.44
N LEU A 61 -3.90 9.45 31.44
CA LEU A 61 -5.25 9.89 31.73
C LEU A 61 -5.82 10.80 30.64
N SER A 62 -4.98 11.59 29.97
CA SER A 62 -5.37 12.44 28.85
C SER A 62 -5.76 11.61 27.63
N LEU A 63 -5.06 10.49 27.39
CA LEU A 63 -5.40 9.53 26.33
C LEU A 63 -6.76 8.87 26.60
N LEU A 64 -7.01 8.47 27.85
CA LEU A 64 -8.32 7.96 28.26
C LEU A 64 -9.43 9.02 28.10
N ARG A 65 -9.15 10.27 28.49
CA ARG A 65 -10.09 11.39 28.38
C ARG A 65 -10.45 11.72 26.93
N ILE A 66 -9.52 11.59 25.99
CA ILE A 66 -9.77 11.83 24.56
C ILE A 66 -10.72 10.78 23.98
N ARG A 67 -10.58 9.50 24.36
CA ARG A 67 -11.48 8.39 23.96
C ARG A 67 -12.92 8.65 24.39
N PHE A 68 -13.14 9.11 25.62
CA PHE A 68 -14.48 9.38 26.14
C PHE A 68 -15.08 10.72 25.71
N ARG A 69 -14.27 11.67 25.23
CA ARG A 69 -14.75 12.97 24.74
C ARG A 69 -15.24 12.93 23.29
N ASN A 70 -14.87 11.91 22.53
CA ASN A 70 -15.48 11.67 21.23
C ASN A 70 -16.81 10.94 21.44
N LYS A 71 -17.92 11.69 21.46
CA LYS A 71 -19.20 11.10 21.05
C LYS A 71 -18.99 10.66 19.59
N PRO A 72 -19.26 9.40 19.21
CA PRO A 72 -19.23 9.04 17.80
C PRO A 72 -20.21 9.98 17.10
N THR A 73 -19.69 10.91 16.32
CA THR A 73 -20.51 11.75 15.46
C THR A 73 -21.25 10.77 14.56
N PRO A 74 -22.60 10.77 14.51
CA PRO A 74 -23.30 9.92 13.57
C PRO A 74 -22.76 10.26 12.19
N ASP A 75 -22.23 9.26 11.50
CA ASP A 75 -21.57 9.39 10.20
C ASP A 75 -22.58 9.91 9.16
N ARG A 76 -22.86 11.21 9.18
CA ARG A 76 -23.35 11.93 8.02
C ARG A 76 -22.15 11.91 7.09
N THR A 77 -22.19 11.02 6.10
CA THR A 77 -21.27 10.96 4.97
C THR A 77 -21.31 12.29 4.24
N TYR A 78 -20.61 13.29 4.78
CA TYR A 78 -20.15 14.42 4.02
C TYR A 78 -19.24 13.82 2.96
N PHE A 79 -19.75 13.72 1.74
CA PHE A 79 -18.97 13.37 0.57
C PHE A 79 -18.03 14.55 0.32
N ASP A 80 -17.01 14.69 1.17
CA ASP A 80 -16.03 15.75 1.06
C ASP A 80 -15.07 15.37 -0.05
N GLY A 81 -15.30 15.97 -1.22
CA GLY A 81 -14.47 15.80 -2.41
C GLY A 81 -13.01 16.21 -2.21
N SER A 82 -12.66 16.85 -1.09
CA SER A 82 -11.28 17.20 -0.77
C SER A 82 -10.39 15.95 -0.58
N LEU A 83 -10.95 14.87 -0.03
CA LEU A 83 -10.24 13.62 0.25
C LEU A 83 -10.04 12.79 -1.01
N THR A 84 -10.98 12.82 -1.96
CA THR A 84 -10.89 12.04 -3.21
C THR A 84 -9.64 12.40 -4.00
N ARG A 85 -9.24 13.68 -4.01
CA ARG A 85 -8.01 14.13 -4.66
C ARG A 85 -6.76 13.48 -4.07
N ASN A 86 -6.72 13.27 -2.75
CA ASN A 86 -5.57 12.65 -2.09
C ASN A 86 -5.52 11.15 -2.37
N TYR A 87 -6.66 10.45 -2.25
CA TYR A 87 -6.76 9.02 -2.59
C TYR A 87 -6.45 8.74 -4.06
N VAL A 88 -6.96 9.56 -4.99
CA VAL A 88 -6.65 9.47 -6.43
C VAL A 88 -5.16 9.67 -6.66
N ARG A 89 -4.52 10.62 -5.97
CA ARG A 89 -3.08 10.85 -6.09
C ARG A 89 -2.25 9.68 -5.56
N ILE A 90 -2.66 9.03 -4.47
CA ILE A 90 -1.99 7.84 -3.92
C ILE A 90 -2.17 6.65 -4.87
N ALA A 91 -3.39 6.42 -5.35
CA ALA A 91 -3.69 5.37 -6.31
C ALA A 91 -2.90 5.56 -7.62
N TRP A 92 -2.83 6.78 -8.14
CA TRP A 92 -2.06 7.12 -9.34
C TRP A 92 -0.56 6.84 -9.16
N ARG A 93 0.02 7.24 -8.03
CA ARG A 93 1.44 6.95 -7.72
C ARG A 93 1.69 5.45 -7.56
N ASN A 94 0.76 4.71 -6.98
CA ASN A 94 0.87 3.26 -6.85
C ASN A 94 0.83 2.55 -8.21
N VAL A 95 -0.11 2.92 -9.08
CA VAL A 95 -0.20 2.38 -10.45
C VAL A 95 1.04 2.71 -11.27
N SER A 96 1.56 3.93 -11.15
CA SER A 96 2.78 4.36 -11.86
C SER A 96 4.06 3.69 -11.32
N ASN A 97 4.12 3.37 -10.03
CA ASN A 97 5.29 2.72 -9.43
C ASN A 97 5.30 1.19 -9.65
N ASN A 98 4.12 0.54 -9.63
CA ASN A 98 3.97 -0.89 -9.87
C ASN A 98 3.50 -1.19 -11.30
N GLN A 99 4.23 -0.64 -12.28
CA GLN A 99 3.84 -0.58 -13.70
C GLN A 99 3.46 -1.94 -14.29
N GLY A 100 4.20 -3.02 -14.01
CA GLY A 100 3.93 -4.34 -14.59
C GLY A 100 2.61 -4.98 -14.11
N TYR A 101 2.37 -4.97 -12.80
CA TYR A 101 1.19 -5.60 -12.19
C TYR A 101 -0.10 -4.89 -12.61
N ALA A 102 -0.10 -3.55 -12.56
CA ALA A 102 -1.27 -2.77 -12.93
C ALA A 102 -1.63 -2.94 -14.41
N ILE A 103 -0.61 -2.98 -15.30
CA ILE A 103 -0.84 -3.17 -16.73
C ILE A 103 -1.49 -4.53 -17.00
N VAL A 104 -0.94 -5.63 -16.48
CA VAL A 104 -1.48 -6.97 -16.74
C VAL A 104 -2.92 -7.09 -16.20
N ASN A 105 -3.18 -6.54 -15.01
CA ASN A 105 -4.49 -6.59 -14.38
C ASN A 105 -5.54 -5.77 -15.16
N ILE A 106 -5.24 -4.50 -15.46
CA ILE A 106 -6.12 -3.61 -16.22
C ILE A 106 -6.35 -4.16 -17.62
N PHE A 107 -5.31 -4.66 -18.29
CA PHE A 107 -5.40 -5.24 -19.62
C PHE A 107 -6.28 -6.49 -19.63
N GLY A 108 -6.08 -7.42 -18.68
CA GLY A 108 -6.91 -8.62 -18.57
C GLY A 108 -8.38 -8.30 -18.32
N LEU A 109 -8.66 -7.35 -17.42
CA LEU A 109 -10.02 -6.87 -17.17
C LEU A 109 -10.63 -6.19 -18.40
N ALA A 110 -9.86 -5.35 -19.10
CA ALA A 110 -10.32 -4.65 -20.30
C ALA A 110 -10.67 -5.63 -21.43
N VAL A 111 -9.83 -6.64 -21.68
CA VAL A 111 -10.08 -7.67 -22.70
C VAL A 111 -11.31 -8.49 -22.35
N GLY A 112 -11.47 -8.91 -21.08
CA GLY A 112 -12.64 -9.67 -20.63
C GLY A 112 -13.94 -8.89 -20.79
N LEU A 113 -13.95 -7.62 -20.38
CA LEU A 113 -15.10 -6.73 -20.56
C LEU A 113 -15.41 -6.47 -22.03
N ALA A 114 -14.40 -6.25 -22.86
CA ALA A 114 -14.57 -6.08 -24.30
C ALA A 114 -15.20 -7.33 -24.95
N TRP A 115 -14.77 -8.53 -24.56
CA TRP A 115 -15.34 -9.78 -25.07
C TRP A 115 -16.81 -9.96 -24.65
N LEU A 116 -17.13 -9.72 -23.39
CA LEU A 116 -18.51 -9.82 -22.88
C LEU A 116 -19.45 -8.83 -23.56
N THR A 117 -19.03 -7.57 -23.67
CA THR A 117 -19.82 -6.51 -24.32
C THR A 117 -20.01 -6.79 -25.80
N MET A 118 -18.98 -7.26 -26.49
CA MET A 118 -19.05 -7.61 -27.91
C MET A 118 -19.98 -8.81 -28.17
N ASN A 119 -19.92 -9.84 -27.31
CA ASN A 119 -20.85 -10.97 -27.41
C ASN A 119 -22.29 -10.54 -27.17
N ALA A 120 -22.55 -9.77 -26.10
CA ALA A 120 -23.88 -9.25 -25.81
C ALA A 120 -24.43 -8.38 -26.95
N TRP A 121 -23.55 -7.63 -27.64
CA TRP A 121 -23.91 -6.86 -28.81
C TRP A 121 -24.25 -7.76 -30.02
N LEU A 122 -23.42 -8.77 -30.31
CA LEU A 122 -23.61 -9.71 -31.41
C LEU A 122 -24.84 -10.60 -31.26
N ASP A 123 -25.31 -10.85 -30.03
CA ASP A 123 -26.50 -11.68 -29.76
C ASP A 123 -27.79 -11.09 -30.36
N ASN A 124 -27.84 -9.78 -30.62
CA ASN A 124 -29.01 -9.12 -31.21
C ASN A 124 -29.09 -9.25 -32.75
N PHE A 125 -28.08 -9.86 -33.39
CA PHE A 125 -28.03 -10.03 -34.85
C PHE A 125 -28.33 -11.48 -35.26
N ALA A 126 -29.15 -11.65 -36.29
CA ALA A 126 -29.53 -12.97 -36.79
C ALA A 126 -28.33 -13.75 -37.38
N VAL A 127 -27.37 -13.05 -38.00
CA VAL A 127 -26.06 -13.57 -38.39
C VAL A 127 -25.06 -13.16 -37.30
N ARG A 128 -24.65 -14.11 -36.47
CA ARG A 128 -23.69 -13.89 -35.38
C ARG A 128 -22.45 -14.74 -35.59
N ILE A 129 -21.30 -14.10 -35.47
CA ILE A 129 -19.99 -14.78 -35.49
C ILE A 129 -19.66 -15.06 -34.03
N GLN A 130 -19.61 -16.34 -33.64
CA GLN A 130 -19.24 -16.71 -32.28
C GLN A 130 -17.76 -16.38 -32.06
N ILE A 131 -17.47 -15.44 -31.16
CA ILE A 131 -16.10 -15.07 -30.82
C ILE A 131 -15.50 -16.17 -29.95
N GLY A 132 -15.06 -17.25 -30.60
CA GLY A 132 -14.33 -18.33 -29.96
C GLY A 132 -12.87 -17.96 -29.73
N VAL A 133 -12.25 -18.60 -28.73
CA VAL A 133 -10.81 -18.43 -28.40
C VAL A 133 -9.91 -18.65 -29.63
N GLY A 134 -10.35 -19.49 -30.58
CA GLY A 134 -9.63 -19.76 -31.82
C GLY A 134 -9.30 -18.53 -32.67
N ILE A 135 -10.16 -17.49 -32.68
CA ILE A 135 -9.88 -16.28 -33.48
C ILE A 135 -8.65 -15.53 -32.95
N PHE A 136 -8.45 -15.54 -31.63
CA PHE A 136 -7.30 -14.90 -30.99
C PHE A 136 -6.01 -15.68 -31.26
N LEU A 137 -6.07 -17.02 -31.27
CA LEU A 137 -4.92 -17.86 -31.61
C LEU A 137 -4.48 -17.68 -33.07
N ILE A 138 -5.43 -17.69 -34.00
CA ILE A 138 -5.14 -17.50 -35.42
C ILE A 138 -4.55 -16.11 -35.65
N THR A 139 -5.18 -15.07 -35.10
CA THR A 139 -4.69 -13.68 -35.23
C THR A 139 -3.31 -13.50 -34.60
N GLY A 140 -3.07 -14.10 -33.42
CA GLY A 140 -1.78 -14.07 -32.75
C GLY A 140 -0.68 -14.76 -33.55
N LEU A 141 -0.98 -15.89 -34.18
CA LEU A 141 -0.03 -16.61 -35.04
C LEU A 141 0.30 -15.80 -36.30
N PHE A 142 -0.70 -15.18 -36.94
CA PHE A 142 -0.48 -14.27 -38.05
C PHE A 142 0.36 -13.05 -37.64
N ALA A 143 0.07 -12.44 -36.49
CA ALA A 143 0.84 -11.31 -35.98
C ALA A 143 2.30 -11.68 -35.72
N LEU A 144 2.56 -12.87 -35.14
CA LEU A 144 3.92 -13.39 -34.96
C LEU A 144 4.64 -13.62 -36.28
N ALA A 145 3.97 -14.23 -37.26
CA ALA A 145 4.54 -14.45 -38.59
C ALA A 145 4.93 -13.12 -39.26
N PHE A 146 4.06 -12.10 -39.17
CA PHE A 146 4.36 -10.75 -39.67
C PHE A 146 5.54 -10.12 -38.94
N GLY A 147 5.60 -10.22 -37.61
CA GLY A 147 6.70 -9.68 -36.81
C GLY A 147 8.04 -10.33 -37.14
N ILE A 148 8.08 -11.66 -37.22
CA ILE A 148 9.29 -12.42 -37.59
C ILE A 148 9.75 -12.02 -38.99
N THR A 149 8.82 -11.92 -39.94
CA THR A 149 9.14 -11.52 -41.31
C THR A 149 9.72 -10.11 -41.35
N SER A 150 9.13 -9.16 -40.61
CA SER A 150 9.59 -7.77 -40.58
C SER A 150 10.97 -7.60 -39.96
N VAL A 151 11.19 -8.12 -38.76
CA VAL A 151 12.49 -8.04 -38.06
C VAL A 151 13.54 -8.87 -38.78
N GLY A 152 13.16 -10.06 -39.28
CA GLY A 152 14.04 -10.92 -40.07
C GLY A 152 14.57 -10.22 -41.32
N TYR A 153 13.72 -9.46 -42.02
CA TYR A 153 14.13 -8.66 -43.17
C TYR A 153 15.16 -7.58 -42.79
N GLN A 154 14.93 -6.88 -41.67
CA GLN A 154 15.87 -5.86 -41.19
C GLN A 154 17.23 -6.46 -40.80
N SER A 155 17.24 -7.59 -40.09
CA SER A 155 18.47 -8.29 -39.68
C SER A 155 19.25 -8.82 -40.88
N PHE A 156 18.57 -9.39 -41.87
CA PHE A 156 19.20 -9.90 -43.07
C PHE A 156 19.84 -8.78 -43.90
N ARG A 157 19.14 -7.65 -44.06
CA ARG A 157 19.67 -6.47 -44.75
C ARG A 157 20.88 -5.89 -44.02
N ALA A 158 20.86 -5.83 -42.69
CA ALA A 158 21.98 -5.35 -41.90
C ALA A 158 23.22 -6.27 -42.02
N ALA A 159 23.01 -7.59 -42.09
CA ALA A 159 24.10 -8.55 -42.28
C ALA A 159 24.76 -8.46 -43.67
N MET A 160 24.04 -7.98 -44.68
CA MET A 160 24.56 -7.76 -46.03
C MET A 160 25.19 -6.38 -46.24
N ALA A 161 25.13 -5.48 -45.26
CA ALA A 161 25.78 -4.18 -45.35
C ALA A 161 27.31 -4.34 -45.27
N ASN A 162 28.03 -3.76 -46.22
CA ASN A 162 29.47 -3.92 -46.36
C ASN A 162 30.21 -3.04 -45.34
N PRO A 163 31.07 -3.58 -44.46
CA PRO A 163 31.67 -2.84 -43.34
C PRO A 163 32.60 -1.69 -43.78
N SER A 164 33.03 -1.66 -45.04
CA SER A 164 33.88 -0.59 -45.57
C SER A 164 33.15 0.73 -45.83
N ASP A 165 31.82 0.72 -46.01
CA ASP A 165 31.05 1.95 -46.26
C ASP A 165 30.82 2.77 -44.97
N SER A 166 30.87 2.16 -43.78
CA SER A 166 30.73 2.91 -42.51
C SER A 166 31.97 3.75 -42.18
N LEU A 167 33.16 3.29 -42.58
CA LEU A 167 34.45 3.98 -42.35
C LEU A 167 34.70 5.17 -43.28
N ARG A 168 33.86 5.34 -44.32
CA ARG A 168 33.97 6.46 -45.28
C ARG A 168 33.08 7.64 -44.89
N HIS A 169 32.22 7.49 -43.88
CA HIS A 169 31.27 8.50 -43.41
C HIS A 169 31.55 8.98 -41.97
N GLU A 170 32.60 8.44 -41.34
CA GLU A 170 33.37 9.10 -40.28
C GLU A 170 34.50 9.94 -40.90
#